data_AF-A0A1S3C3J8-F1
#
_entry.id   AF-A0A1S3C3J8-F1
#
_cell.length_a   1.000
_cell.length_b   1.000
_cell.length_c   1.000
_cell.angle_alpha   90.00
_cell.angle_beta   90.00
_cell.angle_gamma   90.00
#
_symmetry.space_group_name_H-M   'P 1'
#
loop_
_entity.id
_entity.type
_entity.pdbx_description
1 polymer ?
#
loop_
_entity_poly.entity_id
_entity_poly.type
_entity_poly.pdbx_seq_one_letter_code
_entity_poly.pdbx_strand_id
1 'polypeptide(L)' 'MPQPSKEPCKKEACDIQACLSKNNFLPHKCVRVIQLLQLCCEDCDYKSTHCASVSDLLKQIKPKSQKS' A
#
# COMPACT_ATOMS: atom_id res chain seq x y z
N MET A 1 0.81 -13.05 25.00
CA MET A 1 -0.13 -12.52 23.98
C MET A 1 0.64 -11.55 23.10
N PRO A 2 0.80 -11.78 21.78
CA PRO A 2 1.54 -10.86 20.93
C PRO A 2 0.78 -9.54 20.89
N GLN A 3 1.45 -8.45 21.23
CA GLN A 3 0.84 -7.13 21.26
C GLN A 3 0.48 -6.69 19.83
N PRO A 4 -0.77 -6.29 19.54
CA PRO A 4 -1.15 -5.83 18.20
C PRO A 4 -0.70 -4.37 17.90
N SER A 5 0.33 -3.85 18.58
CA SER A 5 0.40 -2.41 18.91
C SER A 5 1.38 -1.54 18.12
N LYS A 6 1.83 -1.88 16.90
CA LYS A 6 2.73 -0.94 16.17
C LYS A 6 2.42 -0.64 14.72
N GLU A 7 1.65 -1.46 14.02
CA GLU A 7 1.44 -1.27 12.58
C GLU A 7 0.04 -1.75 12.16
N PRO A 8 -1.00 -0.90 12.28
CA PRO A 8 -2.37 -1.28 11.94
C PRO A 8 -2.52 -1.67 10.46
N CYS A 9 -1.65 -1.17 9.57
CA CYS A 9 -1.71 -1.41 8.14
C CYS A 9 -0.66 -2.41 7.62
N LYS A 10 0.00 -3.15 8.53
CA LYS A 10 1.02 -4.14 8.16
C LYS A 10 0.50 -5.23 7.26
N LYS A 11 -0.73 -5.69 7.51
CA LYS A 11 -1.33 -6.77 6.73
C LYS A 11 -1.47 -6.34 5.26
N GLU A 12 -2.01 -5.16 5.03
CA GLU A 12 -2.24 -4.63 3.68
C GLU A 12 -0.90 -4.32 2.99
N ALA A 13 0.10 -3.85 3.74
CA ALA A 13 1.45 -3.65 3.23
C ALA A 13 2.13 -4.97 2.79
N CYS A 14 1.98 -6.04 3.58
CA CYS A 14 2.45 -7.37 3.21
C CYS A 14 1.71 -7.90 1.97
N ASP A 15 0.40 -7.68 1.89
CA ASP A 15 -0.43 -8.08 0.75
C ASP A 15 -0.01 -7.33 -0.54
N ILE A 16 0.38 -6.05 -0.44
CA ILE A 16 1.00 -5.30 -1.55
C ILE A 16 2.29 -5.98 -2.00
N GLN A 17 3.19 -6.30 -1.06
CA GLN A 17 4.46 -6.94 -1.41
C GLN A 17 4.24 -8.30 -2.09
N ALA A 18 3.32 -9.12 -1.56
CA ALA A 18 2.97 -10.40 -2.15
C ALA A 18 2.36 -10.23 -3.55
N CYS A 19 1.49 -9.24 -3.73
CA CYS A 19 0.92 -8.93 -5.03
C CYS A 19 2.00 -8.50 -6.03
N LEU A 20 2.91 -7.60 -5.63
CA LEU A 20 4.02 -7.16 -6.48
C LEU A 20 4.90 -8.33 -6.89
N SER A 21 5.33 -9.17 -5.95
CA SER A 21 6.16 -10.35 -6.25
C SER A 21 5.48 -11.31 -7.24
N LYS A 22 4.15 -11.49 -7.16
CA LYS A 22 3.38 -12.32 -8.10
C LYS A 22 3.14 -11.66 -9.46
N ASN A 23 3.23 -10.33 -9.53
CA ASN A 23 2.87 -9.54 -10.71
C ASN A 23 4.09 -8.86 -11.37
N ASN A 24 5.31 -9.40 -11.19
CA ASN A 24 6.55 -8.82 -11.72
C ASN A 24 6.78 -7.36 -11.25
N PHE A 25 6.43 -7.08 -9.99
CA PHE A 25 6.54 -5.77 -9.37
C PHE A 25 5.78 -4.65 -10.11
N LEU A 26 4.66 -5.00 -10.75
CA LEU A 26 3.78 -4.06 -11.45
C LEU A 26 2.67 -3.54 -10.52
N PRO A 27 2.78 -2.33 -9.95
CA PRO A 27 1.81 -1.81 -8.98
C PRO A 27 0.41 -1.63 -9.60
N HIS A 28 0.31 -1.36 -10.91
CA HIS A 28 -0.98 -1.23 -11.60
C HIS A 28 -1.82 -2.51 -11.61
N LYS A 29 -1.21 -3.69 -11.38
CA LYS A 29 -1.93 -4.95 -11.19
C LYS A 29 -2.40 -5.15 -9.74
N CYS A 30 -1.87 -4.35 -8.82
CA CYS A 30 -2.12 -4.42 -7.38
C CYS A 30 -3.02 -3.30 -6.86
N VAL A 31 -3.73 -2.59 -7.76
CA VAL A 31 -4.60 -1.43 -7.45
C VAL A 31 -5.52 -1.70 -6.27
N ARG A 32 -6.17 -2.87 -6.25
CA ARG A 32 -7.12 -3.22 -5.19
C ARG A 32 -6.48 -3.20 -3.81
N VAL A 33 -5.29 -3.76 -3.68
CA VAL A 33 -4.63 -3.95 -2.39
C VAL A 33 -3.89 -2.67 -1.95
N ILE A 34 -3.46 -1.85 -2.92
CA ILE A 34 -2.97 -0.48 -2.68
C ILE A 34 -4.10 0.42 -2.15
N GLN A 35 -5.31 0.32 -2.70
CA GLN A 35 -6.48 1.05 -2.18
C GLN A 35 -6.87 0.60 -0.78
N LEU A 36 -6.76 -0.70 -0.46
CA LEU A 36 -6.98 -1.18 0.90
C LEU A 36 -5.96 -0.62 1.89
N LEU A 37 -4.69 -0.53 1.49
CA LEU A 37 -3.68 0.13 2.33
C LEU A 37 -4.03 1.61 2.55
N GLN A 38 -4.51 2.32 1.51
CA GLN A 38 -4.93 3.71 1.65
C GLN A 38 -6.07 3.86 2.65
N LEU A 39 -7.11 3.03 2.52
CA LEU A 39 -8.25 3.04 3.46
C LEU A 39 -7.79 2.76 4.88
N CYS A 40 -6.93 1.75 5.09
CA CYS A 40 -6.36 1.50 6.41
C CYS A 40 -5.62 2.72 6.97
N CYS A 41 -4.86 3.42 6.13
CA CYS A 41 -4.16 4.63 6.53
C CYS A 41 -5.12 5.77 6.92
N GLU A 42 -6.22 5.94 6.20
CA GLU A 42 -7.27 6.89 6.53
C GLU A 42 -7.97 6.51 7.85
N ASP A 43 -8.31 5.23 8.05
CA ASP A 43 -8.92 4.70 9.27
C ASP A 43 -8.04 4.83 10.52
N CYS A 44 -6.71 4.79 10.36
CA CYS A 44 -5.76 4.87 11.47
C CYS A 44 -5.11 6.25 11.66
N ASP A 45 -5.63 7.31 11.05
CA ASP A 45 -5.01 8.65 11.03
C ASP A 45 -3.52 8.63 10.64
N TYR A 46 -3.14 7.77 9.68
CA TYR A 46 -1.76 7.61 9.22
C TYR A 46 -0.75 7.24 10.32
N LYS A 47 -1.21 6.58 11.40
CA LYS A 47 -0.36 6.16 12.53
C LYS A 47 0.51 4.92 12.23
N SER A 48 0.38 4.30 11.05
CA SER A 48 1.25 3.19 10.61
C SER A 48 2.42 3.71 9.79
N THR A 49 3.62 3.15 9.99
CA THR A 49 4.80 3.46 9.17
C THR A 49 4.62 3.04 7.71
N HIS A 50 3.79 2.02 7.46
CA HIS A 50 3.42 1.59 6.12
C HIS A 50 2.60 2.62 5.33
N CYS A 51 2.02 3.63 5.99
CA CYS A 51 1.28 4.68 5.32
C CYS A 51 2.19 5.68 4.58
N ALA A 52 3.47 5.75 4.91
CA ALA A 52 4.40 6.62 4.19
C ALA A 52 4.55 6.20 2.71
N SER A 53 4.56 4.89 2.43
CA SER A 53 4.76 4.35 1.08
C SER A 53 3.48 4.28 0.24
N VAL A 54 2.29 4.42 0.83
CA VAL A 54 1.01 4.33 0.10
C VAL A 54 0.87 5.44 -0.95
N SER A 55 1.36 6.64 -0.66
CA SER A 55 1.28 7.79 -1.55
C SER A 55 2.03 7.58 -2.87
N ASP A 56 3.21 6.96 -2.81
CA ASP A 56 4.01 6.69 -4.01
C ASP A 56 3.47 5.50 -4.80
N LEU A 57 2.88 4.50 -4.12
CA LEU A 57 2.15 3.42 -4.80
C LEU A 57 0.92 3.96 -5.55
N LEU A 58 0.17 4.88 -4.93
CA LEU A 58 -0.97 5.54 -5.56
C LEU A 58 -0.57 6.35 -6.80
N LYS A 59 0.57 7.05 -6.76
CA LYS A 59 1.11 7.76 -7.94
C LYS A 59 1.50 6.81 -9.07
N GLN A 60 2.00 5.62 -8.75
CA GLN A 60 2.42 4.63 -9.74
C GLN A 60 1.27 3.92 -10.43
N ILE A 61 0.12 3.77 -9.76
CA ILE A 61 -1.09 3.17 -10.35
C ILE A 61 -1.97 4.16 -11.11
N LYS A 62 -1.85 5.46 -10.81
CA LYS A 62 -2.50 6.49 -11.62
C LYS A 62 -1.87 6.47 -13.02
N PRO A 63 -2.67 6.55 -14.10
CA PRO A 63 -2.12 6.61 -15.45
C PRO A 63 -1.18 7.81 -15.51
N LYS A 64 0.12 7.55 -15.74
CA LYS A 64 1.07 8.59 -16.07
C LYS A 64 0.55 9.30 -17.32
N SER A 65 0.09 10.54 -17.18
CA SER A 65 0.50 11.53 -18.16
C SER A 65 2.02 11.54 -18.07
N GLN A 66 2.68 10.97 -19.09
CA GLN A 66 4.13 10.91 -19.21
C GLN A 66 4.74 12.26 -18.81
N LYS A 67 5.71 12.25 -17.89
CA LYS A 67 6.71 13.32 -17.85
C LYS A 67 8.03 12.69 -18.28
N SER A 68 8.48 13.23 -19.41
CA SER A 68 9.70 12.97 -20.18
C SER A 68 10.98 12.89 -19.36
#